data_AF-A0A848LD75-F1
#
_entry.id   AF-A0A848LD75-F1
#
_cell.length_a   1.000
_cell.length_b   1.000
_cell.length_c   1.000
_cell.angle_alpha   90.00
_cell.angle_beta   90.00
_cell.angle_gamma   90.00
#
_symmetry.space_group_name_H-M   'P 1'
#
loop_
_entity.id
_entity.type
_entity.pdbx_description
1 polymer ?
#
loop_
_entity_poly.entity_id
_entity_poly.type
_entity_poly.pdbx_seq_one_letter_code
_entity_poly.pdbx_strand_id
1 'polypeptide(L)'
;MSAPHPGRLPRGIRFAAMVCLVMSAFTGWLALNEATTLAHFHDARERELETKYPAWMGDEDFFPRVVRTQYSALEPMREPRTVLMGVLSVACAFVFVAAGRMLRPDGLPRDGMRKLLGRAAITVAVLRTIDGAQSAVVLRRVGQVMAESMGQMPLQPGQDPVAAEMVRSAMPTMAAGMSFIATALVAGTFALLGQYFRSDSVREAITAQDGPQEE
;
A
#
# COMPACT_ATOMS: atom_id res chain seq x y z
N MET A 1 -29.45 24.55 9.48
CA MET A 1 -28.75 23.93 8.35
C MET A 1 -28.37 25.04 7.38
N SER A 2 -27.11 25.45 7.33
CA SER A 2 -26.68 26.55 6.44
C SER A 2 -26.56 26.04 5.00
N ALA A 3 -27.16 26.77 4.06
CA ALA A 3 -27.10 26.46 2.64
C ALA A 3 -25.62 26.41 2.14
N PRO A 4 -25.27 25.47 1.25
CA PRO A 4 -23.93 25.41 0.68
C PRO A 4 -23.62 26.70 -0.09
N HIS A 5 -22.44 27.29 0.13
CA HIS A 5 -21.98 28.38 -0.73
C HIS A 5 -21.79 27.85 -2.16
N PRO A 6 -22.28 28.57 -3.18
CA PRO A 6 -22.06 28.20 -4.58
C PRO A 6 -20.56 28.04 -4.84
N GLY A 7 -20.17 26.90 -5.42
CA GLY A 7 -18.78 26.56 -5.75
C GLY A 7 -18.00 25.74 -4.70
N ARG A 8 -18.47 25.58 -3.46
CA ARG A 8 -17.75 24.78 -2.43
C ARG A 8 -18.31 23.37 -2.28
N LEU A 9 -17.47 22.37 -2.55
CA LEU A 9 -17.80 20.95 -2.32
C LEU A 9 -18.32 20.68 -0.90
N PRO A 10 -19.30 19.77 -0.73
CA PRO A 10 -19.76 19.32 0.58
C PRO A 10 -18.59 18.78 1.41
N ARG A 11 -18.63 18.99 2.73
CA ARG A 11 -17.53 18.62 3.65
C ARG A 11 -17.12 17.15 3.52
N GLY A 12 -18.07 16.22 3.37
CA GLY A 12 -17.79 14.80 3.20
C GLY A 12 -17.01 14.49 1.93
N ILE A 13 -17.40 15.08 0.79
CA ILE A 13 -16.72 14.90 -0.50
C ILE A 13 -15.31 15.50 -0.46
N ARG A 14 -15.15 16.67 0.18
CA ARG A 14 -13.83 17.28 0.38
C ARG A 14 -12.92 16.41 1.24
N PHE A 15 -13.44 15.88 2.35
CA PHE A 15 -12.68 15.00 3.23
C PHE A 15 -12.24 13.73 2.49
N ALA A 16 -13.17 13.06 1.80
CA ALA A 16 -12.85 11.88 0.99
C ALA A 16 -11.79 12.17 -0.08
N ALA A 17 -11.87 13.33 -0.76
CA ALA A 17 -10.87 13.73 -1.74
C ALA A 17 -9.49 14.00 -1.10
N MET A 18 -9.44 14.61 0.07
CA MET A 18 -8.18 14.78 0.82
C MET A 18 -7.57 13.44 1.22
N VAL A 19 -8.39 12.49 1.69
CA VAL A 19 -7.92 11.14 2.03
C VAL A 19 -7.36 10.44 0.78
N CYS A 20 -8.09 10.46 -0.35
CA CYS A 20 -7.60 9.94 -1.62
C CYS A 20 -6.25 10.56 -2.02
N LEU A 21 -6.11 11.87 -1.90
CA LEU A 21 -4.89 12.60 -2.25
C LEU A 21 -3.70 12.16 -1.39
N VAL A 22 -3.87 12.11 -0.07
CA VAL A 22 -2.80 11.70 0.86
C VAL A 22 -2.44 10.24 0.65
N MET A 23 -3.43 9.34 0.62
CA MET A 23 -3.17 7.90 0.47
C MET A 23 -2.53 7.56 -0.87
N SER A 24 -2.95 8.20 -1.96
CA SER A 24 -2.37 7.95 -3.28
C SER A 24 -0.94 8.47 -3.38
N ALA A 25 -0.60 9.57 -2.73
CA ALA A 25 0.78 10.06 -2.67
C ALA A 25 1.70 9.03 -1.99
N PHE A 26 1.35 8.57 -0.79
CA PHE A 26 2.17 7.60 -0.06
C PHE A 26 2.22 6.23 -0.75
N THR A 27 1.06 5.70 -1.16
CA THR A 27 0.99 4.38 -1.82
C THR A 27 1.73 4.40 -3.16
N GLY A 28 1.55 5.46 -3.95
CA GLY A 28 2.21 5.60 -5.26
C GLY A 28 3.72 5.79 -5.14
N TRP A 29 4.18 6.53 -4.13
CA TRP A 29 5.61 6.70 -3.84
C TRP A 29 6.26 5.38 -3.42
N LEU A 30 5.63 4.64 -2.49
CA LEU A 30 6.14 3.34 -2.05
C LEU A 30 6.20 2.34 -3.22
N ALA A 31 5.16 2.29 -4.04
CA ALA A 31 5.14 1.44 -5.23
C ALA A 31 6.23 1.83 -6.23
N LEU A 32 6.46 3.13 -6.46
CA LEU A 32 7.53 3.58 -7.36
C LEU A 32 8.92 3.22 -6.82
N ASN A 33 9.14 3.40 -5.52
CA ASN A 33 10.40 3.03 -4.88
C ASN A 33 10.64 1.52 -5.03
N GLU A 34 9.64 0.69 -4.75
CA GLU A 34 9.75 -0.75 -4.91
C GLU A 34 9.99 -1.17 -6.37
N ALA A 35 9.30 -0.55 -7.34
CA ALA A 35 9.56 -0.79 -8.76
C ALA A 35 11.01 -0.46 -9.12
N THR A 36 11.55 0.64 -8.59
CA THR A 36 12.93 1.08 -8.84
C THR A 36 13.94 0.12 -8.21
N THR A 37 13.68 -0.35 -7.00
CA THR A 37 14.48 -1.37 -6.31
C THR A 37 14.48 -2.69 -7.08
N LEU A 38 13.33 -3.14 -7.57
CA LEU A 38 13.23 -4.37 -8.35
C LEU A 38 13.83 -4.24 -9.76
N ALA A 39 13.84 -3.04 -10.34
CA ALA A 39 14.54 -2.78 -11.60
C ALA A 39 16.08 -2.87 -11.43
N HIS A 40 16.60 -2.44 -10.28
CA HIS A 40 18.02 -2.51 -9.92
C HIS A 40 18.29 -3.62 -8.89
N PHE A 41 17.63 -4.77 -9.08
CA PHE A 41 17.52 -5.81 -8.06
C PHE A 41 18.84 -6.28 -7.47
N HIS A 42 19.85 -6.54 -8.31
CA HIS A 42 21.14 -7.04 -7.84
C HIS A 42 21.92 -5.97 -7.09
N ASP A 43 21.96 -4.74 -7.61
CA ASP A 43 22.59 -3.59 -6.96
C ASP A 43 21.93 -3.28 -5.60
N ALA A 44 20.60 -3.34 -5.54
CA ALA A 44 19.84 -3.12 -4.31
C ALA A 44 20.13 -4.21 -3.27
N ARG A 45 20.16 -5.49 -3.69
CA ARG A 45 20.53 -6.62 -2.84
C ARG A 45 21.93 -6.44 -2.27
N GLU A 46 22.90 -6.07 -3.11
CA GLU A 46 24.28 -5.88 -2.69
C GLU A 46 24.41 -4.74 -1.67
N ARG A 47 23.78 -3.60 -1.92
CA ARG A 47 23.75 -2.48 -0.95
C ARG A 47 23.14 -2.87 0.40
N GLU A 48 22.06 -3.65 0.41
CA GLU A 48 21.46 -4.12 1.66
C GLU A 48 22.35 -5.12 2.39
N LEU A 49 23.05 -5.99 1.67
CA LEU A 49 24.01 -6.94 2.27
C LEU A 49 25.28 -6.26 2.78
N GLU A 50 25.69 -5.15 2.16
CA GLU A 50 26.82 -4.33 2.61
C GLU A 50 26.47 -3.45 3.82
N THR A 51 25.17 -3.24 4.07
CA THR A 51 24.71 -2.45 5.21
C THR A 51 25.04 -3.19 6.51
N LYS A 52 26.03 -2.67 7.25
CA LYS A 52 26.40 -3.21 8.57
C LYS A 52 25.35 -2.80 9.60
N TYR A 53 24.66 -3.79 10.15
CA TYR A 53 23.73 -3.56 11.26
C TYR A 53 24.50 -3.35 12.57
N PRO A 54 24.01 -2.49 13.47
CA PRO A 54 24.63 -2.31 14.77
C PRO A 54 24.70 -3.62 15.56
N ALA A 55 25.85 -3.94 16.15
CA ALA A 55 26.09 -5.19 16.89
C ALA A 55 25.11 -5.46 18.06
N TRP A 56 24.39 -4.44 18.54
CA TRP A 56 23.37 -4.60 19.58
C TRP A 56 22.07 -5.24 19.08
N MET A 57 21.86 -5.35 17.76
CA MET A 57 20.65 -5.95 17.17
C MET A 57 20.70 -7.49 17.08
N GLY A 58 21.79 -8.14 17.51
CA GLY A 58 21.90 -9.59 17.58
C GLY A 58 23.04 -10.15 16.73
N ASP A 59 22.89 -11.42 16.32
CA ASP A 59 23.86 -12.17 15.51
C ASP A 59 24.14 -11.44 14.18
N GLU A 60 25.42 -11.20 13.87
CA GLU A 60 25.87 -10.50 12.66
C GLU A 60 25.40 -11.23 11.38
N ASP A 61 25.18 -12.55 11.45
CA ASP A 61 24.72 -13.36 10.33
C ASP A 61 23.19 -13.42 10.17
N PHE A 62 22.41 -12.89 11.12
CA PHE A 62 20.96 -12.94 11.07
C PHE A 62 20.39 -12.07 9.95
N PHE A 63 20.75 -10.78 9.91
CA PHE A 63 20.22 -9.84 8.92
C PHE A 63 20.59 -10.21 7.48
N PRO A 64 21.84 -10.60 7.17
CA PRO A 64 22.19 -11.09 5.83
C PRO A 64 21.38 -12.31 5.41
N ARG A 65 21.07 -13.24 6.33
CA ARG A 65 20.20 -14.40 6.05
C ARG A 65 18.78 -13.97 5.70
N VAL A 66 18.20 -13.03 6.46
CA VAL A 66 16.86 -12.48 6.19
C VAL A 66 16.82 -11.77 4.83
N VAL A 67 17.79 -10.91 4.54
CA VAL A 67 17.90 -10.19 3.26
C VAL A 67 18.03 -11.17 2.10
N ARG A 68 18.94 -12.16 2.18
CA ARG A 68 19.08 -13.19 1.12
C ARG A 68 17.79 -13.97 0.90
N THR A 69 17.05 -14.25 1.97
CA THR A 69 15.78 -14.98 1.89
C THR A 69 14.70 -14.13 1.22
N GLN A 70 14.62 -12.85 1.57
CA GLN A 70 13.70 -11.90 0.95
C GLN A 70 13.97 -11.78 -0.54
N TYR A 71 15.23 -11.55 -0.95
CA TYR A 71 15.58 -11.41 -2.35
C TYR A 71 15.40 -12.73 -3.12
N SER A 72 15.81 -13.88 -2.58
CA SER A 72 15.56 -15.18 -3.27
C SER A 72 14.07 -15.50 -3.40
N ALA A 73 13.23 -15.03 -2.48
CA ALA A 73 11.77 -15.13 -2.61
C ALA A 73 11.21 -14.20 -3.68
N LEU A 74 11.77 -12.99 -3.84
CA LEU A 74 11.36 -11.99 -4.83
C LEU A 74 11.86 -12.29 -6.25
N GLU A 75 13.02 -12.92 -6.39
CA GLU A 75 13.67 -13.23 -7.67
C GLU A 75 12.72 -13.86 -8.71
N PRO A 76 11.95 -14.93 -8.42
CA PRO A 76 11.04 -15.53 -9.41
C PRO A 76 9.87 -14.63 -9.82
N MET A 77 9.57 -13.59 -9.04
CA MET A 77 8.47 -12.65 -9.30
C MET A 77 8.95 -11.23 -9.63
N ARG A 78 10.26 -11.02 -9.82
CA ARG A 78 10.86 -9.68 -9.99
C ARG A 78 10.20 -8.88 -11.11
N GLU A 79 10.20 -9.42 -12.32
CA GLU A 79 9.69 -8.73 -13.51
C GLU A 79 8.18 -8.45 -13.43
N PRO A 80 7.31 -9.46 -13.16
CA PRO A 80 5.88 -9.18 -13.06
C PRO A 80 5.55 -8.23 -11.90
N ARG A 81 6.29 -8.30 -10.79
CA ARG A 81 6.11 -7.38 -9.65
C ARG A 81 6.58 -5.97 -9.98
N THR A 82 7.67 -5.80 -10.73
CA THR A 82 8.14 -4.49 -11.18
C THR A 82 7.08 -3.80 -12.04
N VAL A 83 6.50 -4.53 -12.99
CA VAL A 83 5.41 -4.02 -13.84
C VAL A 83 4.18 -3.69 -12.99
N LEU A 84 3.77 -4.59 -12.09
CA LEU A 84 2.64 -4.38 -11.18
C LEU A 84 2.82 -3.10 -10.35
N MET A 85 4.00 -2.89 -9.77
CA MET A 85 4.33 -1.71 -8.97
C MET A 85 4.34 -0.44 -9.82
N GLY A 86 4.88 -0.49 -11.03
CA GLY A 86 4.84 0.62 -11.98
C GLY A 86 3.41 1.03 -12.33
N VAL A 87 2.55 0.06 -12.67
CA VAL A 87 1.13 0.31 -12.99
C VAL A 87 0.38 0.83 -11.76
N LEU A 88 0.64 0.28 -10.57
CA LEU A 88 0.06 0.76 -9.31
C LEU A 88 0.44 2.22 -9.04
N SER A 89 1.71 2.59 -9.24
CA SER A 89 2.17 3.98 -9.09
C SER A 89 1.45 4.93 -10.06
N VAL A 90 1.31 4.55 -11.33
CA VAL A 90 0.54 5.31 -12.33
C VAL A 90 -0.93 5.44 -11.93
N ALA A 91 -1.57 4.37 -11.48
CA ALA A 91 -2.95 4.41 -11.00
C ALA A 91 -3.11 5.35 -9.79
N CYS A 92 -2.16 5.33 -8.85
CA CYS A 92 -2.12 6.29 -7.75
C CYS A 92 -1.94 7.72 -8.24
N ALA A 93 -1.14 7.99 -9.27
CA ALA A 93 -1.01 9.31 -9.86
C ALA A 93 -2.34 9.83 -10.42
N PHE A 94 -3.14 8.99 -11.08
CA PHE A 94 -4.48 9.36 -11.52
C PHE A 94 -5.41 9.70 -10.35
N VAL A 95 -5.38 8.92 -9.28
CA VAL A 95 -6.14 9.22 -8.04
C VAL A 95 -5.69 10.56 -7.46
N PHE A 96 -4.39 10.80 -7.37
CA PHE A 96 -3.81 12.03 -6.83
C PHE A 96 -4.25 13.26 -7.63
N VAL A 97 -4.10 13.21 -8.96
CA VAL A 97 -4.48 14.30 -9.87
C VAL A 97 -5.98 14.54 -9.82
N ALA A 98 -6.80 13.49 -9.92
CA ALA A 98 -8.27 13.63 -9.90
C ALA A 98 -8.77 14.18 -8.56
N ALA A 99 -8.22 13.72 -7.43
CA ALA A 99 -8.54 14.24 -6.11
C ALA A 99 -8.09 15.71 -5.95
N GLY A 100 -6.89 16.05 -6.41
CA GLY A 100 -6.37 17.41 -6.40
C GLY A 100 -7.22 18.37 -7.22
N ARG A 101 -7.59 17.97 -8.45
CA ARG A 101 -8.49 18.74 -9.32
C ARG A 101 -9.90 18.82 -8.77
N MET A 102 -10.38 17.83 -8.04
CA MET A 102 -11.68 17.94 -7.37
C MET A 102 -11.65 18.98 -6.24
N LEU A 103 -10.55 19.07 -5.50
CA LEU A 103 -10.34 20.10 -4.46
C LEU A 103 -10.09 21.50 -5.04
N ARG A 104 -9.45 21.58 -6.21
CA ARG A 104 -9.13 22.81 -6.95
C ARG A 104 -9.43 22.61 -8.46
N PRO A 105 -10.68 22.86 -8.88
CA PRO A 105 -11.12 22.51 -10.25
C PRO A 105 -10.53 23.37 -11.35
N ASP A 106 -10.09 24.61 -11.09
CA ASP A 106 -9.48 25.52 -12.08
C ASP A 106 -10.23 25.57 -13.44
N GLY A 107 -11.57 25.53 -13.40
CA GLY A 107 -12.43 25.52 -14.60
C GLY A 107 -12.78 24.15 -15.18
N LEU A 108 -12.30 23.04 -14.61
CA LEU A 108 -12.64 21.69 -15.04
C LEU A 108 -13.95 21.17 -14.41
N PRO A 109 -14.77 20.42 -15.18
CA PRO A 109 -16.00 19.83 -14.67
C PRO A 109 -15.71 18.75 -13.62
N ARG A 110 -16.36 18.86 -12.45
CA ARG A 110 -16.09 17.97 -11.31
C ARG A 110 -16.65 16.57 -11.50
N ASP A 111 -17.71 16.39 -12.29
CA ASP A 111 -18.25 15.05 -12.57
C ASP A 111 -17.25 14.17 -13.35
N GLY A 112 -16.48 14.74 -14.27
CA GLY A 112 -15.41 14.03 -14.97
C GLY A 112 -14.33 13.54 -14.00
N MET A 113 -13.89 14.42 -13.10
CA MET A 113 -12.90 14.09 -12.07
C MET A 113 -13.43 13.05 -11.07
N ARG A 114 -14.71 13.13 -10.70
CA ARG A 114 -15.38 12.13 -9.86
C ARG A 114 -15.35 10.74 -10.50
N LYS A 115 -15.74 10.62 -11.77
CA LYS A 115 -15.73 9.35 -12.52
C LYS A 115 -14.31 8.77 -12.63
N LEU A 116 -13.33 9.61 -12.95
CA LEU A 116 -11.92 9.22 -13.02
C LEU A 116 -11.42 8.74 -11.66
N LEU A 117 -11.67 9.51 -10.59
CA LEU A 117 -11.26 9.17 -9.23
C LEU A 117 -11.86 7.84 -8.78
N GLY A 118 -13.16 7.65 -9.00
CA GLY A 118 -13.85 6.41 -8.65
C GLY A 118 -13.26 5.19 -9.34
N ARG A 119 -13.00 5.26 -10.66
CA ARG A 119 -12.40 4.14 -11.41
C ARG A 119 -10.95 3.89 -11.00
N ALA A 120 -10.14 4.94 -10.91
CA ALA A 120 -8.73 4.83 -10.55
C ALA A 120 -8.55 4.26 -9.12
N ALA A 121 -9.38 4.68 -8.16
CA ALA A 121 -9.33 4.15 -6.80
C ALA A 121 -9.66 2.65 -6.74
N ILE A 122 -10.66 2.18 -7.51
CA ILE A 122 -10.96 0.74 -7.62
C ILE A 122 -9.78 -0.01 -8.26
N THR A 123 -9.18 0.54 -9.33
CA THR A 123 -7.99 -0.05 -9.95
C THR A 123 -6.84 -0.17 -8.94
N VAL A 124 -6.56 0.88 -8.16
CA VAL A 124 -5.55 0.84 -7.08
C VAL A 124 -5.88 -0.26 -6.07
N ALA A 125 -7.15 -0.38 -5.64
CA ALA A 125 -7.56 -1.42 -4.70
C ALA A 125 -7.30 -2.84 -5.23
N VAL A 126 -7.61 -3.09 -6.50
CA VAL A 126 -7.37 -4.39 -7.15
C VAL A 126 -5.86 -4.67 -7.22
N LEU A 127 -5.07 -3.73 -7.74
CA LEU A 127 -3.62 -3.89 -7.87
C LEU A 127 -2.95 -4.10 -6.51
N ARG A 128 -3.37 -3.37 -5.48
CA ARG A 128 -2.87 -3.51 -4.11
C ARG A 128 -3.22 -4.88 -3.51
N THR A 129 -4.37 -5.46 -3.87
CA THR A 129 -4.74 -6.81 -3.44
C THR A 129 -3.81 -7.87 -4.04
N ILE A 130 -3.51 -7.77 -5.34
CA ILE A 130 -2.57 -8.66 -6.02
C ILE A 130 -1.17 -8.55 -5.39
N ASP A 131 -0.72 -7.32 -5.16
CA ASP A 131 0.54 -7.04 -4.48
C ASP A 131 0.59 -7.62 -3.06
N GLY A 132 -0.47 -7.45 -2.27
CA GLY A 132 -0.55 -8.00 -0.92
C GLY A 132 -0.44 -9.52 -0.88
N ALA A 133 -1.03 -10.21 -1.88
CA ALA A 133 -0.91 -11.65 -2.02
C ALA A 133 0.54 -12.08 -2.33
N GLN A 134 1.22 -11.40 -3.25
CA GLN A 134 2.64 -11.63 -3.53
C GLN A 134 3.52 -11.37 -2.29
N SER A 135 3.28 -10.26 -1.59
CA SER A 135 4.00 -9.88 -0.37
C SER A 135 3.81 -10.88 0.76
N ALA A 136 2.60 -11.46 0.91
CA ALA A 136 2.34 -12.48 1.92
C ALA A 136 3.16 -13.75 1.69
N VAL A 137 3.39 -14.15 0.43
CA VAL A 137 4.25 -15.29 0.09
C VAL A 137 5.71 -15.02 0.48
N VAL A 138 6.21 -13.82 0.17
CA VAL A 138 7.58 -13.40 0.55
C VAL A 138 7.74 -13.37 2.07
N LEU A 139 6.82 -12.70 2.77
CA LEU A 139 6.87 -12.59 4.24
C LEU A 139 6.72 -13.93 4.95
N ARG A 140 5.97 -14.88 4.37
CA ARG A 140 5.91 -16.24 4.92
C ARG A 140 7.27 -16.92 4.89
N ARG A 141 8.02 -16.81 3.79
CA ARG A 141 9.38 -17.38 3.66
C ARG A 141 10.38 -16.68 4.59
N VAL A 142 10.31 -15.36 4.65
CA VAL A 142 11.12 -14.57 5.61
C VAL A 142 10.81 -14.98 7.05
N GLY A 143 9.53 -15.14 7.38
CA GLY A 143 9.08 -15.55 8.72
C GLY A 143 9.56 -16.95 9.11
N GLN A 144 9.76 -17.87 8.17
CA GLN A 144 10.38 -19.17 8.44
C GLN A 144 11.83 -19.02 8.90
N VAL A 145 12.62 -18.20 8.21
CA VAL A 145 14.02 -17.94 8.57
C VAL A 145 14.12 -17.18 9.90
N MET A 146 13.18 -16.27 10.18
CA MET A 146 13.08 -15.63 11.49
C MET A 146 12.79 -16.66 12.60
N ALA A 147 11.86 -17.60 12.37
CA ALA A 147 11.54 -18.64 13.33
C ALA A 147 12.74 -19.57 13.62
N GLU A 148 13.45 -20.00 12.56
CA GLU A 148 14.66 -20.83 12.67
C GLU A 148 15.75 -20.12 13.48
N SER A 149 15.97 -18.84 13.21
CA SER A 149 16.97 -18.04 13.91
C SER A 149 16.61 -17.83 15.39
N MET A 150 15.32 -17.62 15.70
CA MET A 150 14.85 -17.60 17.10
C MET A 150 14.99 -18.95 17.80
N GLY A 151 14.93 -20.06 17.05
CA GLY A 151 15.20 -21.42 17.53
C GLY A 151 16.63 -21.61 18.02
N GLN A 152 17.58 -20.90 17.41
CA GLN A 152 19.01 -20.99 17.72
C GLN A 152 19.44 -20.12 18.92
N MET A 153 18.59 -19.18 19.35
CA MET A 153 18.88 -18.33 20.50
C MET A 153 18.57 -19.05 21.82
N PRO A 154 19.45 -18.95 22.84
CA PRO A 154 19.16 -19.48 24.16
C PRO A 154 17.95 -18.74 24.77
N LEU A 155 17.05 -19.50 25.39
CA LEU A 155 15.92 -18.93 26.12
C LEU A 155 16.45 -18.04 27.25
N GLN A 156 15.91 -16.82 27.36
CA GLN A 156 16.29 -15.93 28.46
C GLN A 156 15.77 -16.49 29.80
N PRO A 157 16.49 -16.26 30.92
CA PRO A 157 16.03 -16.69 32.23
C PRO A 157 14.61 -16.15 32.52
N GLY A 158 13.64 -17.04 32.73
CA GLY A 158 12.23 -16.69 32.97
C GLY A 158 11.31 -16.76 31.76
N GLN A 159 11.81 -17.11 30.56
CA GLN A 159 10.93 -17.44 29.42
C GLN A 159 10.34 -18.85 29.55
N ASP A 160 9.02 -18.94 29.37
CA ASP A 160 8.32 -20.23 29.28
C ASP A 160 8.66 -20.91 27.94
N PRO A 161 9.26 -22.13 27.96
CA PRO A 161 9.60 -22.88 26.75
C PRO A 161 8.40 -23.15 25.84
N VAL A 162 7.20 -23.36 26.42
CA VAL A 162 5.97 -23.64 25.66
C VAL A 162 5.52 -22.39 24.92
N ALA A 163 5.55 -21.24 25.58
CA ALA A 163 5.20 -19.96 24.95
C ALA A 163 6.20 -19.58 23.85
N ALA A 164 7.50 -19.81 24.06
CA ALA A 164 8.53 -19.56 23.05
C ALA A 164 8.33 -20.41 21.78
N GLU A 165 7.96 -21.68 21.94
CA GLU A 165 7.70 -22.58 20.81
C GLU A 165 6.39 -22.21 20.07
N MET A 166 5.35 -21.78 20.78
CA MET A 166 4.14 -21.24 20.16
C MET A 166 4.43 -20.00 19.31
N VAL A 167 5.27 -19.07 19.80
CA VAL A 167 5.65 -17.87 19.04
C VAL A 167 6.44 -18.24 17.79
N ARG A 168 7.42 -19.14 17.90
CA ARG A 168 8.24 -19.61 16.77
C ARG A 168 7.38 -20.26 15.69
N SER A 169 6.50 -21.17 16.07
CA SER A 169 5.61 -21.88 15.13
C SER A 169 4.57 -20.96 14.48
N ALA A 170 4.12 -19.90 15.17
CA ALA A 170 3.20 -18.92 14.62
C ALA A 170 3.88 -17.86 13.73
N MET A 171 5.19 -17.64 13.86
CA MET A 171 5.91 -16.53 13.22
C MET A 171 5.69 -16.43 11.70
N PRO A 172 5.78 -17.50 10.89
CA PRO A 172 5.55 -17.41 9.44
C PRO A 172 4.12 -16.95 9.11
N THR A 173 3.15 -17.44 9.88
CA THR A 173 1.74 -17.10 9.72
C THR A 173 1.47 -15.67 10.16
N MET A 174 2.09 -15.21 11.25
CA MET A 174 2.00 -13.82 11.71
C MET A 174 2.61 -12.86 10.69
N ALA A 175 3.80 -13.16 10.15
CA ALA A 175 4.46 -12.35 9.14
C ALA A 175 3.59 -12.21 7.87
N ALA A 176 3.02 -13.31 7.37
CA ALA A 176 2.09 -13.27 6.25
C ALA A 176 0.77 -12.55 6.61
N GLY A 177 0.25 -12.78 7.82
CA GLY A 177 -0.95 -12.14 8.38
C GLY A 177 -0.87 -10.62 8.37
N MET A 178 0.30 -10.07 8.72
CA MET A 178 0.55 -8.63 8.67
C MET A 178 0.40 -8.06 7.26
N SER A 179 0.83 -8.77 6.22
CA SER A 179 0.58 -8.35 4.83
C SER A 179 -0.92 -8.28 4.53
N PHE A 180 -1.69 -9.29 4.93
CA PHE A 180 -3.13 -9.30 4.71
C PHE A 180 -3.83 -8.14 5.41
N ILE A 181 -3.49 -7.85 6.67
CA ILE A 181 -4.08 -6.74 7.43
C ILE A 181 -3.72 -5.40 6.77
N ALA A 182 -2.44 -5.17 6.47
CA ALA A 182 -1.99 -3.94 5.83
C ALA A 182 -2.63 -3.75 4.45
N THR A 183 -2.76 -4.84 3.68
CA THR A 183 -3.39 -4.83 2.36
C THR A 183 -4.88 -4.56 2.48
N ALA A 184 -5.60 -5.24 3.38
CA ALA A 184 -7.03 -5.03 3.60
C ALA A 184 -7.32 -3.58 4.02
N LEU A 185 -6.47 -2.99 4.85
CA LEU A 185 -6.58 -1.59 5.25
C LEU A 185 -6.45 -0.66 4.03
N VAL A 186 -5.37 -0.78 3.26
CA VAL A 186 -5.09 0.13 2.14
C VAL A 186 -6.05 -0.10 0.98
N ALA A 187 -6.15 -1.33 0.49
CA ALA A 187 -7.02 -1.70 -0.62
C ALA A 187 -8.49 -1.50 -0.26
N GLY A 188 -8.89 -1.85 0.97
CA GLY A 188 -10.25 -1.63 1.46
C GLY A 188 -10.60 -0.14 1.51
N THR A 189 -9.69 0.71 1.97
CA THR A 189 -9.92 2.16 1.98
C THR A 189 -10.08 2.72 0.56
N PHE A 190 -9.23 2.34 -0.39
CA PHE A 190 -9.39 2.73 -1.79
C PHE A 190 -10.67 2.17 -2.42
N ALA A 191 -11.07 0.95 -2.06
CA ALA A 191 -12.32 0.36 -2.52
C ALA A 191 -13.53 1.14 -2.01
N LEU A 192 -13.58 1.45 -0.71
CA LEU A 192 -14.64 2.24 -0.08
C LEU A 192 -14.72 3.64 -0.68
N LEU A 193 -13.58 4.32 -0.85
CA LEU A 193 -13.53 5.65 -1.48
C LEU A 193 -13.96 5.58 -2.95
N GLY A 194 -13.49 4.57 -3.69
CA GLY A 194 -13.86 4.35 -5.08
C GLY A 194 -15.37 4.12 -5.26
N GLN A 195 -16.00 3.32 -4.38
CA GLN A 195 -17.45 3.13 -4.37
C GLN A 195 -18.18 4.41 -3.94
N TYR A 196 -17.67 5.13 -2.94
CA TYR A 196 -18.23 6.40 -2.48
C TYR A 196 -18.30 7.43 -3.62
N PHE A 197 -17.22 7.64 -4.37
CA PHE A 197 -17.24 8.58 -5.50
C PHE A 197 -18.12 8.13 -6.67
N ARG A 198 -18.44 6.83 -6.75
CA ARG A 198 -19.37 6.28 -7.75
C ARG A 198 -20.84 6.37 -7.33
N SER A 199 -21.16 6.66 -6.06
CA SER A 199 -22.54 6.68 -5.58
C SER A 199 -23.38 7.80 -6.21
N ASP A 200 -24.69 7.56 -6.29
CA ASP A 200 -25.64 8.56 -6.82
C ASP A 200 -25.71 9.80 -5.94
N SER A 201 -25.59 9.64 -4.62
CA SER A 201 -25.55 10.76 -3.67
C SER A 201 -24.40 11.73 -3.92
N VAL A 202 -23.21 11.22 -4.25
CA VAL A 202 -22.04 12.06 -4.57
C VAL A 202 -22.19 12.68 -5.95
N ARG A 203 -22.77 11.96 -6.91
CA ARG A 203 -23.09 12.48 -8.24
C ARG A 203 -24.03 13.66 -8.14
N GLU A 204 -25.18 13.50 -7.50
CA GLU A 204 -26.20 14.54 -7.31
C GLU A 204 -25.63 15.79 -6.64
N ALA A 205 -24.84 15.59 -5.58
CA ALA A 205 -24.22 16.67 -4.84
C ALA A 205 -23.17 17.44 -5.66
N ILE A 206 -22.51 16.80 -6.63
CA ILE A 206 -21.56 17.45 -7.54
C ILE A 206 -22.30 18.15 -8.69
N THR A 207 -23.29 17.51 -9.29
CA THR A 207 -24.10 18.10 -10.38
C THR A 207 -24.90 19.32 -9.91
N ALA A 208 -25.40 19.31 -8.67
CA ALA A 208 -26.07 20.47 -8.07
C ALA A 208 -25.14 21.68 -7.89
N GLN A 209 -23.82 21.47 -7.91
CA GLN A 209 -22.82 22.54 -7.76
C GLN A 209 -22.21 23.03 -9.07
N ASP A 210 -22.15 22.18 -10.09
CA ASP A 210 -21.58 22.55 -11.40
C ASP A 210 -22.57 23.40 -12.24
N GLY A 211 -23.84 23.53 -11.84
CA GLY A 211 -24.86 24.34 -12.53
C GLY A 211 -25.33 23.74 -13.87
N PRO A 212 -26.32 24.33 -14.57
CA PRO A 212 -26.68 23.92 -15.93
C PRO A 212 -25.46 24.14 -16.83
N GLN A 213 -24.93 23.06 -17.40
CA GLN A 213 -23.95 23.16 -18.49
C GLN A 213 -24.75 23.55 -19.73
N GLU A 214 -24.61 24.80 -20.17
CA GLU A 214 -25.11 25.22 -21.49
C GLU A 214 -24.36 24.39 -22.55
N GLU A 215 -25.13 23.65 -23.36
CA GLU A 215 -24.66 22.97 -24.57
C GLU A 215 -24.28 23.97 -25.67
#